data_AF-A0A8B3CRN4-F1
#
_entry.id   AF-A0A8B3CRN4-F1
#
_cell.length_a   1.000
_cell.length_b   1.000
_cell.length_c   1.000
_cell.angle_alpha   90.00
_cell.angle_beta   90.00
_cell.angle_gamma   90.00
#
_symmetry.space_group_name_H-M   'P 1'
#
loop_
_entity.id
_entity.type
_entity.pdbx_description
1 polymer ?
#
loop_
_entity_poly.entity_id
_entity_poly.type
_entity_poly.pdbx_seq_one_letter_code
_entity_poly.pdbx_strand_id
1 'polypeptide(L)'
;MNENKKRLLLVWISAIISISCLVQRQNADESRWARENVELFPFLSDSEVDSIVEDRTLRLFDVSHGNQIVFFSLDGRTFLWYPGQTTMINGYWKVIKNRLLCLYYTDQILPSTTEPNDDWNCFPLHLYKSNIQESASGNRYDLAWNGKTPFILLRYPETNFDLIKKEFSKKSFTIE
;
A
#
# COMPACT_ATOMS: atom_id res chain seq x y z
N MET A 1 -16.86 -25.77 -27.39
CA MET A 1 -16.99 -25.72 -25.92
C MET A 1 -18.44 -26.03 -25.54
N ASN A 2 -18.68 -27.07 -24.72
CA ASN A 2 -20.02 -27.59 -24.36
C ASN A 2 -20.85 -26.53 -23.60
N GLU A 3 -22.15 -26.40 -23.89
CA GLU A 3 -23.10 -25.47 -23.25
C GLU A 3 -23.12 -25.59 -21.72
N ASN A 4 -22.98 -26.80 -21.18
CA ASN A 4 -22.88 -27.00 -19.73
C ASN A 4 -21.60 -26.38 -19.12
N LYS A 5 -20.48 -26.38 -19.85
CA LYS A 5 -19.24 -25.73 -19.39
C LYS A 5 -19.37 -24.20 -19.41
N LYS A 6 -20.09 -23.63 -20.38
CA LYS A 6 -20.38 -22.18 -20.42
C LYS A 6 -21.25 -21.73 -19.26
N ARG A 7 -22.33 -22.47 -18.96
CA ARG A 7 -23.21 -22.19 -17.80
C ARG A 7 -22.47 -22.26 -16.47
N LEU A 8 -21.64 -23.30 -16.29
CA LEU A 8 -20.83 -23.43 -15.07
C LEU A 8 -19.84 -22.26 -14.94
N LEU A 9 -19.15 -21.90 -16.02
CA LEU A 9 -18.22 -20.76 -16.05
C LEU A 9 -18.92 -19.43 -15.70
N LEU A 10 -20.12 -19.19 -16.21
CA LEU A 10 -20.91 -17.99 -15.91
C LEU A 10 -21.34 -17.92 -14.43
N VAL A 11 -21.71 -19.04 -13.82
CA VAL A 11 -22.02 -19.11 -12.39
C VAL A 11 -20.79 -18.80 -11.54
N TRP A 12 -19.64 -19.37 -11.89
CA TRP A 12 -18.37 -19.09 -11.19
C TRP A 12 -17.93 -17.63 -11.32
N ILE A 13 -18.01 -17.05 -12.52
CA ILE A 13 -17.70 -15.62 -12.74
C ILE A 13 -18.64 -14.73 -11.92
N SER A 14 -19.94 -15.03 -11.91
CA SER A 14 -20.93 -14.27 -11.13
C SER A 14 -20.68 -14.34 -9.62
N ALA A 15 -20.29 -15.52 -9.12
CA ALA A 15 -19.91 -15.71 -7.73
C ALA A 15 -18.65 -14.90 -7.36
N ILE A 16 -17.61 -14.92 -8.20
CA ILE A 16 -16.37 -14.16 -7.99
C ILE A 16 -16.66 -12.66 -7.95
N ILE A 17 -17.41 -12.14 -8.93
CA ILE A 17 -17.78 -10.70 -8.98
C ILE A 17 -18.57 -10.29 -7.73
N SER A 18 -19.51 -11.12 -7.28
CA SER A 18 -20.32 -10.85 -6.09
C SER A 18 -19.47 -10.78 -4.82
N ILE A 19 -18.50 -11.70 -4.67
CA ILE A 19 -17.58 -11.72 -3.54
C ILE A 19 -16.66 -10.49 -3.56
N SER A 20 -16.09 -10.15 -4.72
CA SER A 20 -15.23 -8.96 -4.84
C SER A 20 -15.97 -7.68 -4.49
N CYS A 21 -17.21 -7.51 -4.96
CA CYS A 21 -18.03 -6.34 -4.62
C CYS A 21 -18.37 -6.29 -3.12
N LEU A 22 -18.63 -7.44 -2.49
CA LEU A 22 -18.94 -7.51 -1.06
C LEU A 22 -17.74 -7.06 -0.22
N VAL A 23 -16.53 -7.54 -0.55
CA VAL A 23 -15.29 -7.15 0.13
C VAL A 23 -14.99 -5.66 -0.06
N GLN A 24 -15.18 -5.13 -1.28
CA GLN A 24 -15.01 -3.70 -1.54
C GLN A 24 -15.96 -2.84 -0.72
N ARG A 25 -17.24 -3.23 -0.61
CA ARG A 25 -18.21 -2.54 0.25
C ARG A 25 -17.81 -2.59 1.71
N GLN A 26 -17.42 -3.75 2.21
CA GLN A 26 -17.00 -3.90 3.60
C GLN A 26 -15.81 -2.98 3.93
N ASN A 27 -14.77 -2.95 3.08
CA ASN A 27 -13.61 -2.08 3.29
C ASN A 27 -13.97 -0.59 3.28
N ALA A 28 -14.87 -0.18 2.38
CA ALA A 28 -15.36 1.19 2.32
C ALA A 28 -16.18 1.57 3.57
N ASP A 29 -17.00 0.65 4.06
CA ASP A 29 -17.79 0.84 5.29
C ASP A 29 -16.89 0.91 6.53
N GLU A 30 -15.87 0.05 6.64
CA GLU A 30 -14.88 0.08 7.73
C GLU A 30 -14.08 1.39 7.73
N SER A 31 -13.62 1.83 6.56
CA SER A 31 -12.89 3.10 6.42
C SER A 31 -13.75 4.31 6.76
N ARG A 32 -15.03 4.31 6.36
CA ARG A 32 -15.99 5.35 6.74
C ARG A 32 -16.22 5.34 8.25
N TRP A 33 -16.50 4.19 8.83
CA TRP A 33 -16.72 4.03 10.27
C TRP A 33 -15.52 4.53 11.07
N ALA A 34 -14.30 4.17 10.65
CA ALA A 34 -13.07 4.63 11.32
C ALA A 34 -12.96 6.16 11.29
N ARG A 35 -13.25 6.82 10.15
CA ARG A 35 -13.25 8.28 10.05
C ARG A 35 -14.27 8.94 10.96
N GLU A 36 -15.49 8.41 11.01
CA GLU A 36 -16.58 8.92 11.85
C GLU A 36 -16.29 8.74 13.35
N ASN A 37 -15.52 7.70 13.70
CA ASN A 37 -15.19 7.33 15.08
C ASN A 37 -13.71 7.55 15.42
N VAL A 38 -13.07 8.51 14.75
CA VAL A 38 -11.61 8.75 14.84
C VAL A 38 -11.10 8.90 16.27
N GLU A 39 -11.88 9.48 17.17
CA GLU A 39 -11.48 9.70 18.57
C GLU A 39 -11.35 8.41 19.39
N LEU A 40 -11.89 7.28 18.92
CA LEU A 40 -11.76 5.98 19.60
C LEU A 40 -10.37 5.35 19.46
N PHE A 41 -9.57 5.78 18.49
CA PHE A 41 -8.24 5.22 18.26
C PHE A 41 -7.17 5.98 19.04
N PRO A 42 -6.14 5.31 19.57
CA PRO A 42 -5.00 5.96 20.22
C PRO A 42 -4.39 7.09 19.38
N PHE A 43 -4.10 8.21 20.04
CA PHE A 43 -3.35 9.34 19.48
C PHE A 43 -1.85 9.03 19.47
N LEU A 44 -1.17 9.34 18.38
CA LEU A 44 0.29 9.31 18.27
C LEU A 44 0.83 10.74 18.30
N SER A 45 2.00 10.93 18.92
CA SER A 45 2.67 12.24 18.88
C SER A 45 3.12 12.58 17.45
N ASP A 46 3.33 13.86 17.15
CA ASP A 46 3.81 14.29 15.83
C ASP A 46 5.09 13.54 15.42
N SER A 47 6.06 13.43 16.33
CA SER A 47 7.29 12.67 16.07
C SER A 47 7.06 11.19 15.75
N GLU A 48 6.02 10.58 16.33
CA GLU A 48 5.64 9.21 16.00
C GLU A 48 5.00 9.13 14.62
N VAL A 49 4.17 10.12 14.26
CA VAL A 49 3.60 10.23 12.91
C VAL A 49 4.71 10.44 11.86
N ASP A 50 5.64 11.36 12.11
CA ASP A 50 6.76 11.69 11.22
C ASP A 50 7.68 10.49 10.98
N SER A 51 7.83 9.63 11.99
CA SER A 51 8.58 8.36 11.86
C SER A 51 7.94 7.36 10.89
N ILE A 52 6.67 7.56 10.54
CA ILE A 52 5.87 6.70 9.65
C ILE A 52 5.75 7.31 8.25
N VAL A 53 5.40 8.60 8.13
CA VAL A 53 4.96 9.18 6.84
C VAL A 53 5.80 10.34 6.32
N GLU A 54 6.66 10.96 7.12
CA GLU A 54 7.43 12.15 6.69
C GLU A 54 8.71 11.75 5.94
N ASP A 55 8.63 11.65 4.61
CA ASP A 55 9.73 11.22 3.74
C ASP A 55 10.33 9.89 4.19
N ARG A 56 9.49 8.85 4.26
CA ARG A 56 9.85 7.56 4.85
C ARG A 56 9.65 6.40 3.90
N THR A 57 10.69 5.58 3.77
CA THR A 57 10.56 4.22 3.24
C THR A 57 10.41 3.23 4.39
N LEU A 58 9.33 2.45 4.38
CA LEU A 58 9.02 1.43 5.36
C LEU A 58 9.10 0.04 4.73
N ARG A 59 9.49 -0.96 5.51
CA ARG A 59 9.16 -2.36 5.26
C ARG A 59 8.06 -2.79 6.21
N LEU A 60 6.97 -3.27 5.65
CA LEU A 60 5.90 -3.96 6.37
C LEU A 60 5.98 -5.46 6.07
N PHE A 61 5.38 -6.27 6.94
CA PHE A 61 5.15 -7.67 6.66
C PHE A 61 3.79 -8.10 7.22
N ASP A 62 3.03 -8.83 6.40
CA ASP A 62 1.89 -9.59 6.87
C ASP A 62 1.82 -10.95 6.18
N VAL A 63 1.14 -11.92 6.80
CA VAL A 63 1.11 -13.32 6.32
C VAL A 63 0.36 -13.45 4.99
N SER A 64 -0.59 -12.56 4.69
CA SER A 64 -1.36 -12.59 3.44
C SER A 64 -0.50 -12.10 2.26
N HIS A 65 0.10 -10.93 2.39
CA HIS A 65 0.79 -10.24 1.28
C HIS A 65 2.30 -10.47 1.25
N GLY A 66 2.91 -10.86 2.37
CA GLY A 66 4.36 -10.94 2.55
C GLY A 66 4.99 -9.58 2.83
N ASN A 67 6.25 -9.40 2.43
CA ASN A 67 6.92 -8.10 2.53
C ASN A 67 6.23 -7.05 1.68
N GLN A 68 6.15 -5.83 2.18
CA GLN A 68 5.71 -4.68 1.41
C GLN A 68 6.68 -3.55 1.68
N ILE A 69 7.11 -2.86 0.63
CA ILE A 69 7.92 -1.65 0.73
C ILE A 69 7.01 -0.49 0.38
N VAL A 70 6.86 0.43 1.31
CA VAL A 70 6.03 1.62 1.15
C VAL A 70 6.91 2.85 1.28
N PHE A 71 6.86 3.75 0.31
CA PHE A 71 7.47 5.08 0.42
C PHE A 71 6.39 6.14 0.55
N PHE A 72 6.47 6.96 1.60
CA PHE A 72 5.65 8.15 1.81
C PHE A 72 6.49 9.39 1.55
N SER A 73 6.14 10.14 0.52
CA SER A 73 6.81 11.39 0.16
C SER A 73 6.18 12.61 0.84
N LEU A 74 6.97 13.67 0.98
CA LEU A 74 6.56 14.92 1.63
C LEU A 74 5.37 15.62 0.96
N ASP A 75 5.15 15.41 -0.34
CA ASP A 75 4.05 16.04 -1.06
C ASP A 75 2.78 15.17 -1.11
N GLY A 76 2.66 14.22 -0.17
CA GLY A 76 1.45 13.44 0.02
C GLY A 76 1.31 12.26 -0.93
N ARG A 77 2.30 11.98 -1.80
CA ARG A 77 2.30 10.76 -2.64
C ARG A 77 2.84 9.56 -1.86
N THR A 78 2.29 8.38 -2.15
CA THR A 78 2.75 7.09 -1.63
C THR A 78 3.00 6.10 -2.77
N PHE A 79 3.97 5.20 -2.55
CA PHE A 79 4.38 4.18 -3.52
C PHE A 79 4.46 2.85 -2.80
N LEU A 80 3.81 1.82 -3.35
CA LEU A 80 3.74 0.48 -2.78
C LEU A 80 4.37 -0.53 -3.75
N TRP A 81 5.36 -1.25 -3.24
CA TRP A 81 6.02 -2.36 -3.89
C TRP A 81 5.87 -3.63 -3.07
N TYR A 82 5.26 -4.66 -3.66
CA TYR A 82 5.03 -5.94 -2.99
C TYR A 82 5.18 -7.13 -3.96
N PRO A 83 5.21 -8.39 -3.45
CA PRO A 83 5.51 -9.57 -4.23
C PRO A 83 4.58 -9.78 -5.41
N GLY A 84 5.15 -10.24 -6.52
CA GLY A 84 4.42 -10.56 -7.74
C GLY A 84 4.13 -9.37 -8.66
N GLN A 85 4.36 -8.13 -8.23
CA GLN A 85 4.17 -6.93 -9.05
C GLN A 85 5.45 -6.52 -9.79
N THR A 86 5.30 -6.15 -11.07
CA THR A 86 6.37 -5.58 -11.91
C THR A 86 6.25 -4.06 -12.09
N THR A 87 5.13 -3.49 -11.67
CA THR A 87 4.83 -2.06 -11.74
C THR A 87 4.60 -1.52 -10.33
N MET A 88 5.07 -0.31 -10.06
CA MET A 88 4.81 0.36 -8.79
C MET A 88 3.32 0.63 -8.66
N ILE A 89 2.74 0.35 -7.49
CA ILE A 89 1.41 0.90 -7.16
C ILE A 89 1.63 2.28 -6.57
N ASN A 90 0.86 3.24 -7.03
CA ASN A 90 1.01 4.64 -6.63
C ASN A 90 -0.28 5.14 -6.02
N GLY A 91 -0.17 6.21 -5.26
CA GLY A 91 -1.32 6.78 -4.59
C GLY A 91 -0.99 8.00 -3.79
N TYR A 92 -1.92 8.32 -2.92
CA TYR A 92 -1.85 9.45 -2.01
C TYR A 92 -2.04 8.95 -0.58
N TRP A 93 -1.50 9.70 0.37
CA TRP A 93 -1.67 9.43 1.79
C TRP A 93 -2.09 10.70 2.52
N LYS A 94 -2.80 10.51 3.64
CA LYS A 94 -3.04 11.57 4.63
C LYS A 94 -3.17 10.97 6.02
N VAL A 95 -2.85 11.77 7.02
CA VAL A 95 -3.07 11.43 8.43
C VAL A 95 -4.24 12.27 8.96
N ILE A 96 -5.16 11.62 9.66
CA ILE A 96 -6.32 12.29 10.27
C ILE A 96 -6.12 12.29 11.79
N LYS A 97 -6.00 13.50 12.36
CA LYS A 97 -5.91 13.77 13.81
C LYS A 97 -4.84 12.93 14.54
N ASN A 98 -3.74 12.57 13.86
CA ASN A 98 -2.69 11.66 14.35
C ASN A 98 -3.21 10.31 14.87
N ARG A 99 -4.34 9.85 14.34
CA ARG A 99 -5.01 8.62 14.78
C ARG A 99 -5.24 7.63 13.63
N LEU A 100 -5.45 8.13 12.42
CA LEU A 100 -5.67 7.30 11.24
C LEU A 100 -4.65 7.62 10.14
N LEU A 101 -4.18 6.58 9.45
CA LEU A 101 -3.54 6.68 8.14
C LEU A 101 -4.58 6.34 7.07
N CYS A 102 -4.77 7.22 6.10
CA CYS A 102 -5.63 6.97 4.96
C CYS A 102 -4.79 6.91 3.69
N LEU A 103 -5.01 5.87 2.89
CA LEU A 103 -4.32 5.61 1.63
C LEU A 103 -5.32 5.59 0.48
N TYR A 104 -4.95 6.20 -0.63
CA TYR A 104 -5.73 6.19 -1.86
C TYR A 104 -4.82 5.79 -3.02
N TYR A 105 -4.90 4.53 -3.45
CA TYR A 105 -4.09 4.03 -4.57
C TYR A 105 -4.81 4.25 -5.90
N THR A 106 -4.08 4.78 -6.88
CA THR A 106 -4.59 5.15 -8.21
C THR A 106 -3.46 5.14 -9.23
N ASP A 107 -3.80 5.00 -10.51
CA ASP A 107 -2.87 5.21 -11.63
C ASP A 107 -2.81 6.68 -12.08
N GLN A 108 -3.73 7.53 -11.60
CA GLN A 108 -3.87 8.91 -12.05
C GLN A 108 -3.10 9.90 -11.17
N ILE A 109 -2.32 10.79 -11.81
CA ILE A 109 -1.75 11.95 -11.13
C ILE A 109 -2.84 13.03 -11.06
N LEU A 110 -3.32 13.29 -9.85
CA LEU A 110 -4.27 14.36 -9.56
C LEU A 110 -3.57 15.72 -9.44
N PRO A 111 -4.21 16.81 -9.92
CA PRO A 111 -3.76 18.18 -9.65
C PRO A 111 -3.73 18.46 -8.14
N SER A 112 -2.84 19.35 -7.70
CA SER A 112 -2.67 19.70 -6.29
C SER A 112 -3.91 20.28 -5.61
N THR A 113 -4.85 20.82 -6.38
CA THR A 113 -6.12 21.38 -5.89
C THR A 113 -7.23 20.34 -5.72
N THR A 114 -6.99 19.09 -6.15
CA THR A 114 -8.00 18.04 -6.17
C THR A 114 -7.72 17.05 -5.06
N GLU A 115 -8.58 17.00 -4.05
CA GLU A 115 -8.59 15.85 -3.16
C GLU A 115 -9.17 14.63 -3.90
N PRO A 116 -8.52 13.44 -3.80
CA PRO A 116 -9.15 12.19 -4.16
C PRO A 116 -10.56 12.07 -3.56
N ASN A 117 -11.44 11.40 -4.28
CA ASN A 117 -12.80 11.08 -3.85
C ASN A 117 -12.84 10.31 -2.51
N ASP A 118 -14.03 9.98 -2.01
CA ASP A 118 -14.24 9.32 -0.72
C ASP A 118 -13.72 7.87 -0.60
N ASP A 119 -13.04 7.33 -1.63
CA ASP A 119 -12.53 5.94 -1.68
C ASP A 119 -11.20 5.74 -0.93
N TRP A 120 -10.95 6.57 0.09
CA TRP A 120 -9.80 6.44 0.97
C TRP A 120 -9.92 5.18 1.83
N ASN A 121 -8.90 4.34 1.80
CA ASN A 121 -8.78 3.21 2.71
C ASN A 121 -8.06 3.66 3.99
N CYS A 122 -8.78 3.69 5.11
CA CYS A 122 -8.31 4.27 6.36
C CYS A 122 -8.11 3.22 7.44
N PHE A 123 -6.97 3.28 8.12
CA PHE A 123 -6.58 2.34 9.16
C PHE A 123 -6.12 3.07 10.42
N PRO A 124 -6.29 2.47 11.62
CA PRO A 124 -5.71 3.01 12.84
C PRO A 124 -4.19 3.09 12.76
N LEU A 125 -3.64 4.29 12.92
CA LEU A 125 -2.22 4.59 12.72
C LEU A 125 -1.33 3.78 13.68
N HIS A 126 -1.79 3.56 14.92
CA HIS A 126 -1.08 2.73 15.89
C HIS A 126 -0.95 1.26 15.46
N LEU A 127 -1.96 0.70 14.78
CA LEU A 127 -1.89 -0.67 14.24
C LEU A 127 -0.96 -0.72 13.03
N TYR A 128 -1.05 0.27 12.15
CA TYR A 128 -0.11 0.39 11.03
C TYR A 128 1.33 0.45 11.51
N LYS A 129 1.62 1.27 12.54
CA LYS A 129 2.93 1.37 13.20
C LYS A 129 3.42 0.01 13.71
N SER A 130 2.55 -0.79 14.31
CA SER A 130 2.91 -2.10 14.86
C SER A 130 3.34 -3.13 13.79
N ASN A 131 2.95 -2.93 12.53
CA ASN A 131 3.32 -3.79 11.41
C ASN A 131 4.66 -3.38 10.74
N ILE A 132 5.22 -2.22 11.11
CA ILE A 132 6.50 -1.76 10.58
C ILE A 132 7.63 -2.64 11.11
N GLN A 133 8.34 -3.27 10.19
CA GLN A 133 9.50 -4.09 10.49
C GLN A 133 10.81 -3.30 10.37
N GLU A 134 10.89 -2.40 9.40
CA GLU A 134 12.04 -1.51 9.19
C GLU A 134 11.56 -0.14 8.68
N SER A 135 12.32 0.90 9.00
CA SER A 135 12.07 2.28 8.54
C SER A 135 13.39 2.94 8.15
N ALA A 136 13.36 3.74 7.08
CA ALA A 136 14.47 4.55 6.61
C ALA A 136 13.94 5.90 6.13
N SER A 137 14.73 6.96 6.30
CA SER A 137 14.46 8.26 5.70
C SER A 137 14.66 8.24 4.19
N GLY A 138 13.92 9.09 3.50
CA GLY A 138 13.98 9.29 2.06
C GLY A 138 13.38 8.17 1.23
N ASN A 139 13.42 8.39 -0.08
CA ASN A 139 13.08 7.41 -1.11
C ASN A 139 14.25 6.42 -1.32
N ARG A 140 14.35 5.39 -0.48
CA ARG A 140 15.53 4.52 -0.41
C ARG A 140 15.84 3.77 -1.71
N TYR A 141 14.84 3.56 -2.56
CA TYR A 141 14.91 2.72 -3.75
C TYR A 141 14.47 3.46 -5.03
N ASP A 142 14.49 4.79 -4.99
CA ASP A 142 14.12 5.67 -6.11
C ASP A 142 12.75 5.32 -6.73
N LEU A 143 11.77 5.00 -5.88
CA LEU A 143 10.41 4.65 -6.29
C LEU A 143 9.73 5.89 -6.93
N ALA A 144 9.06 5.68 -8.07
CA ALA A 144 8.47 6.77 -8.85
C ALA A 144 7.11 6.36 -9.44
N TRP A 145 6.28 7.36 -9.73
CA TRP A 145 4.86 7.17 -10.09
C TRP A 145 4.64 6.27 -11.31
N ASN A 146 5.40 6.49 -12.38
CA ASN A 146 5.31 5.65 -13.57
C ASN A 146 6.46 4.62 -13.62
N GLY A 147 7.02 4.30 -12.46
CA GLY A 147 8.19 3.44 -12.31
C GLY A 147 7.85 1.95 -12.34
N LYS A 148 8.77 1.16 -12.89
CA LYS A 148 8.78 -0.29 -12.70
C LYS A 148 9.30 -0.60 -11.31
N THR A 149 8.87 -1.73 -10.74
CA THR A 149 9.53 -2.25 -9.55
C THR A 149 10.98 -2.60 -9.90
N PRO A 150 11.95 -2.36 -9.00
CA PRO A 150 13.36 -2.66 -9.30
C PRO A 150 13.57 -4.14 -9.64
N PHE A 151 12.85 -5.00 -8.92
CA PHE A 151 12.75 -6.42 -9.15
C PHE A 151 11.48 -6.97 -8.48
N ILE A 152 11.20 -8.24 -8.71
CA ILE A 152 10.08 -8.93 -8.04
C ILE A 152 10.48 -9.16 -6.58
N LEU A 153 9.77 -8.51 -5.66
CA LEU A 153 10.04 -8.63 -4.24
C LEU A 153 9.74 -10.05 -3.75
N LEU A 154 10.59 -10.56 -2.86
CA LEU A 154 10.37 -11.85 -2.20
C LEU A 154 9.31 -11.72 -1.10
N ARG A 155 8.46 -12.74 -1.01
CA ARG A 155 7.33 -12.76 -0.08
C ARG A 155 7.74 -12.99 1.38
N TYR A 156 8.86 -13.66 1.62
CA TYR A 156 9.17 -14.27 2.91
C TYR A 156 9.80 -13.29 3.93
N PRO A 157 9.46 -13.42 5.23
CA PRO A 157 9.75 -12.41 6.27
C PRO A 157 11.24 -12.15 6.51
N GLU A 158 12.13 -13.08 6.17
CA GLU A 158 13.58 -12.96 6.31
C GLU A 158 14.20 -11.90 5.39
N THR A 159 13.46 -11.43 4.38
CA THR A 159 13.88 -10.30 3.55
C THR A 159 13.93 -9.03 4.40
N ASN A 160 15.04 -8.30 4.33
CA ASN A 160 15.24 -7.02 5.02
C ASN A 160 15.82 -5.97 4.07
N PHE A 161 15.96 -4.72 4.51
CA PHE A 161 16.48 -3.64 3.66
C PHE A 161 17.88 -3.91 3.10
N ASP A 162 18.75 -4.59 3.83
CA ASP A 162 20.11 -4.89 3.37
C ASP A 162 20.12 -5.94 2.26
N LEU A 163 19.31 -6.99 2.39
CA LEU A 163 19.11 -7.99 1.34
C LEU A 163 18.49 -7.36 0.09
N ILE A 164 17.47 -6.50 0.27
CA ILE A 164 16.84 -5.77 -0.84
C ILE A 164 17.86 -4.87 -1.54
N LYS A 165 18.68 -4.13 -0.77
CA LYS A 165 19.72 -3.25 -1.33
C LYS A 165 20.78 -4.04 -2.11
N LYS A 166 21.17 -5.22 -1.61
CA LYS A 166 22.11 -6.11 -2.31
C LYS A 166 21.57 -6.56 -3.65
N GLU A 167 20.30 -6.97 -3.72
CA GLU A 167 19.65 -7.35 -4.98
C GLU A 167 19.48 -6.15 -5.94
N PHE A 168 19.12 -4.99 -5.41
CA PHE A 168 19.04 -3.74 -6.18
C PHE A 168 20.38 -3.38 -6.82
N SER A 169 21.47 -3.50 -6.06
CA SER A 169 22.82 -3.19 -6.53
C SER A 169 23.25 -4.14 -7.65
N LYS A 170 23.02 -5.45 -7.52
CA LYS A 170 23.37 -6.45 -8.55
C LYS A 170 22.77 -6.12 -9.92
N LYS A 171 21.49 -5.73 -9.94
CA LYS A 171 20.80 -5.35 -11.19
C LYS A 171 21.35 -4.08 -11.81
N SER A 172 21.77 -3.11 -10.99
CA SER A 172 22.36 -1.86 -11.49
C SER A 172 23.68 -2.11 -12.23
N PHE A 173 24.42 -3.16 -11.86
CA PHE A 173 25.66 -3.58 -12.55
C PHE A 173 25.45 -4.49 -13.77
N THR A 174 24.22 -4.88 -14.11
CA THR A 174 23.93 -5.73 -15.29
C THR A 174 23.45 -4.92 -16.50
N ILE A 175 23.43 -3.60 -16.39
CA ILE A 175 23.07 -2.66 -17.46
C ILE A 175 24.35 -1.92 -17.86
N GLU A 176 25.31 -2.65 -18.42
CA GLU A 176 26.43 -2.15 -19.25
C GLU A 176 26.58 -3.05 -20.48
#